data_AF-A0A482KAI3-F1
#
_entry.id   AF-A0A482KAI3-F1
#
_cell.length_a   1.000
_cell.length_b   1.000
_cell.length_c   1.000
_cell.angle_alpha   90.00
_cell.angle_beta   90.00
_cell.angle_gamma   90.00
#
_symmetry.space_group_name_H-M   'P 1'
#
loop_
_entity.id
_entity.type
_entity.pdbx_description
1 polymer ?
#
loop_
_entity_poly.entity_id
_entity_poly.type
_entity_poly.pdbx_seq_one_letter_code
_entity_poly.pdbx_strand_id
1 'polypeptide(L)'
;MMTNLFSSFDPSTGFFSLNWLSSMILYVFMPMSYWYFPNRFTIMYNKLLMSLNNELNMLMNNKSLGSSLMFLSLFMFILLNNLLGLLPYIFTSSSHLVFTISLALPLWLAFMLYGFINNMNYMFCHLVPLGTPNILMPFMVIIESISNL
;
A
#
# COMPACT_ATOMS: atom_id res chain seq x y z
N MET A 1 -30.65 -18.12 9.38
CA MET A 1 -29.28 -18.29 8.82
C MET A 1 -28.43 -18.85 9.93
N MET A 2 -27.80 -20.01 9.73
CA MET A 2 -26.74 -20.48 10.65
C MET A 2 -25.71 -19.35 10.77
N THR A 3 -25.44 -18.91 11.98
CA THR A 3 -24.43 -17.88 12.27
C THR A 3 -23.05 -18.49 12.06
N ASN A 4 -22.65 -18.60 10.79
CA ASN A 4 -21.32 -19.02 10.41
C ASN A 4 -20.35 -17.88 10.74
N LEU A 5 -19.21 -18.22 11.32
CA LEU A 5 -18.14 -17.24 11.60
C LEU A 5 -17.70 -16.49 10.33
N PHE A 6 -17.88 -17.08 9.15
CA PHE A 6 -17.55 -16.47 7.86
C PHE A 6 -18.57 -15.43 7.38
N SER A 7 -19.77 -15.36 7.98
CA SER A 7 -20.78 -14.40 7.53
C SER A 7 -20.36 -12.94 7.74
N SER A 8 -19.40 -12.65 8.64
CA SER A 8 -18.83 -11.31 8.79
C SER A 8 -17.96 -10.88 7.62
N PHE A 9 -17.46 -11.84 6.84
CA PHE A 9 -16.62 -11.59 5.66
C PHE A 9 -17.41 -11.65 4.35
N ASP A 10 -18.70 -12.01 4.38
CA ASP A 10 -19.48 -12.09 3.15
C ASP A 10 -19.96 -10.68 2.74
N PRO A 11 -19.51 -10.13 1.59
CA PRO A 11 -19.85 -8.77 1.16
C PRO A 11 -21.32 -8.61 0.76
N SER A 12 -21.98 -9.72 0.41
CA SER A 12 -23.39 -9.77 -0.01
C SER A 12 -24.35 -10.04 1.15
N THR A 13 -23.93 -9.83 2.40
CA THR A 13 -24.82 -10.01 3.55
C THR A 13 -25.77 -8.84 3.73
N GLY A 14 -27.02 -9.15 4.08
CA GLY A 14 -28.11 -8.18 4.23
C GLY A 14 -28.85 -7.82 2.94
N PHE A 15 -29.89 -7.01 3.04
CA PHE A 15 -30.77 -6.65 1.91
C PHE A 15 -30.12 -5.71 0.88
N PHE A 16 -29.11 -4.93 1.27
CA PHE A 16 -28.51 -3.90 0.41
C PHE A 16 -27.01 -4.11 0.09
N SER A 17 -26.37 -5.18 0.58
CA SER A 17 -24.95 -5.52 0.29
C SER A 17 -23.98 -4.32 0.29
N LEU A 18 -24.13 -3.40 1.26
CA LEU A 18 -23.39 -2.14 1.34
C LEU A 18 -22.05 -2.28 2.08
N ASN A 19 -21.56 -3.50 2.32
CA ASN A 19 -20.38 -3.75 3.15
C ASN A 19 -19.12 -3.05 2.61
N TRP A 20 -19.00 -2.90 1.29
CA TRP A 20 -17.89 -2.18 0.66
C TRP A 20 -17.85 -0.67 0.99
N LEU A 21 -18.98 -0.07 1.43
CA LEU A 21 -18.98 1.30 1.92
C LEU A 21 -18.09 1.48 3.17
N SER A 22 -17.75 0.41 3.90
CA SER A 22 -16.84 0.51 5.03
C SER A 22 -15.48 1.08 4.63
N SER A 23 -15.00 0.75 3.43
CA SER A 23 -13.76 1.29 2.88
C SER A 23 -13.83 2.80 2.61
N MET A 24 -15.03 3.37 2.41
CA MET A 24 -15.21 4.81 2.19
C MET A 24 -15.34 5.60 3.50
N ILE A 25 -15.67 4.93 4.61
CA ILE A 25 -15.79 5.55 5.94
C ILE A 25 -14.46 6.18 6.39
N LEU A 26 -13.34 5.65 5.88
CA LEU A 26 -11.99 6.20 6.03
C LEU A 26 -11.88 7.72 5.84
N TYR A 27 -12.56 8.26 4.83
CA TYR A 27 -12.43 9.68 4.50
C TYR A 27 -12.95 10.60 5.61
N VAL A 28 -13.84 10.09 6.47
CA VAL A 28 -14.37 10.83 7.62
C VAL A 28 -13.32 10.94 8.74
N PHE A 29 -12.45 9.94 8.89
CA PHE A 29 -11.42 9.93 9.93
C PHE A 29 -10.21 10.81 9.62
N MET A 30 -10.06 11.25 8.37
CA MET A 30 -8.98 12.15 7.99
C MET A 30 -9.22 13.57 8.53
N PRO A 31 -8.25 14.15 9.28
CA PRO A 31 -8.39 15.49 9.81
C PRO A 31 -8.44 16.53 8.69
N MET A 32 -9.54 17.29 8.62
CA MET A 32 -9.67 18.42 7.71
C MET A 32 -9.29 19.73 8.41
N SER A 33 -8.49 20.56 7.75
CA SER A 33 -8.10 21.89 8.23
C SER A 33 -9.13 22.95 7.83
N TYR A 34 -10.18 23.13 8.64
CA TYR A 34 -11.18 24.17 8.39
C TYR A 34 -10.81 25.54 8.97
N TRP A 35 -10.00 25.57 10.04
CA TRP A 35 -9.66 26.78 10.78
C TRP A 35 -8.17 27.10 10.64
N TYR A 36 -7.82 28.39 10.74
CA TYR A 36 -6.42 28.83 10.70
C TYR A 36 -5.59 28.23 11.84
N PHE A 37 -6.18 28.08 13.02
CA PHE A 37 -5.57 27.35 14.12
C PHE A 37 -5.89 25.85 14.02
N PRO A 38 -4.88 24.97 13.96
CA PRO A 38 -5.09 23.54 13.87
C PRO A 38 -5.63 22.97 15.19
N ASN A 39 -6.64 22.11 15.09
CA ASN A 39 -7.15 21.34 16.23
C ASN A 39 -6.11 20.34 16.74
N ARG A 40 -6.20 19.92 18.01
CA ARG A 40 -5.30 18.94 18.62
C ARG A 40 -5.15 17.65 17.79
N PHE A 41 -6.26 17.19 17.20
CA PHE A 41 -6.27 16.03 16.30
C PHE A 41 -5.44 16.24 15.03
N THR A 42 -5.61 17.39 14.34
CA THR A 42 -4.77 17.76 13.18
C THR A 42 -3.28 17.89 13.56
N ILE A 43 -2.95 18.41 14.75
CA ILE A 43 -1.57 18.52 15.23
C ILE A 43 -0.97 17.11 15.45
N MET A 44 -1.70 16.19 16.08
CA MET A 44 -1.24 14.82 16.29
C MET A 44 -1.00 14.11 14.95
N TYR A 45 -1.94 14.23 14.02
CA TYR A 45 -1.82 13.65 12.69
C TYR A 45 -0.62 14.20 11.90
N ASN A 46 -0.42 15.53 11.94
CA ASN A 46 0.72 16.16 11.27
C ASN A 46 2.07 15.74 11.87
N LYS A 47 2.14 15.52 13.20
CA LYS A 47 3.36 14.99 13.83
C LYS A 47 3.69 13.58 13.34
N LEU A 48 2.68 12.71 13.25
CA LEU A 48 2.85 11.34 12.72
C LEU A 48 3.34 11.38 11.26
N LEU A 49 2.70 12.18 10.40
CA LEU A 49 3.11 12.32 9.01
C LEU A 49 4.54 12.87 8.89
N MET A 50 4.93 13.84 9.71
CA MET A 50 6.27 14.40 9.67
C MET A 50 7.34 13.37 10.06
N SER A 51 7.09 12.57 11.10
CA SER A 51 8.02 11.50 11.46
C SER A 51 8.18 10.47 10.35
N LEU A 52 7.07 10.03 9.73
CA LEU A 52 7.11 9.07 8.63
C LEU A 52 7.81 9.64 7.40
N ASN A 53 7.56 10.91 7.08
CA ASN A 53 8.22 11.58 5.96
C ASN A 53 9.73 11.69 6.19
N ASN A 54 10.16 11.96 7.42
CA ASN A 54 11.59 12.01 7.75
C ASN A 54 12.26 10.65 7.54
N GLU A 55 11.66 9.56 8.02
CA GLU A 55 12.21 8.20 7.81
C GLU A 55 12.28 7.86 6.31
N LEU A 56 11.25 8.20 5.53
CA LEU A 56 11.26 7.97 4.09
C LEU A 56 12.30 8.83 3.37
N ASN A 57 12.48 10.09 3.77
CA ASN A 57 13.47 10.98 3.17
C ASN A 57 14.90 10.58 3.54
N MET A 58 15.12 9.86 4.65
CA MET A 58 16.44 9.28 4.95
C MET A 58 16.80 8.14 3.99
N LEU A 59 15.80 7.38 3.52
CA LEU A 59 15.99 6.28 2.57
C LEU A 59 16.04 6.76 1.11
N MET A 60 15.27 7.81 0.82
CA MET A 60 15.10 8.36 -0.52
C MET A 60 16.15 9.42 -0.81
N ASN A 61 16.84 9.30 -1.94
CA ASN A 61 17.79 10.34 -2.36
C ASN A 61 17.04 11.59 -2.86
N ASN A 62 17.67 12.77 -2.84
CA ASN A 62 17.06 14.09 -3.13
C ASN A 62 16.28 14.21 -4.47
N LYS A 63 16.36 13.23 -5.37
CA LYS A 63 15.72 13.22 -6.69
C LYS A 63 14.26 12.75 -6.69
N SER A 64 13.73 12.25 -5.59
CA SER A 64 12.39 11.64 -5.55
C SER A 64 11.31 12.58 -5.01
N LEU A 65 11.11 13.73 -5.67
CA LEU A 65 10.29 14.85 -5.20
C LEU A 65 8.75 14.63 -5.16
N GLY A 66 8.28 13.39 -5.19
CA GLY A 66 6.83 13.09 -5.12
C GLY A 66 6.46 11.65 -4.74
N SER A 67 7.41 10.73 -4.78
CA SER A 67 7.17 9.33 -4.38
C SER A 67 6.84 9.20 -2.89
N SER A 68 7.42 10.04 -2.04
CA SER A 68 7.17 10.03 -0.59
C SER A 68 5.70 10.27 -0.28
N LEU A 69 5.04 11.17 -0.99
CA LEU A 69 3.60 11.44 -0.84
C LEU A 69 2.76 10.19 -1.13
N MET A 70 3.07 9.48 -2.23
CA MET A 70 2.34 8.29 -2.63
C MET A 70 2.44 7.20 -1.57
N PHE A 71 3.66 6.89 -1.10
CA PHE A 71 3.87 5.90 -0.04
C PHE A 71 3.23 6.29 1.29
N LEU A 72 3.32 7.56 1.70
CA LEU A 72 2.67 8.06 2.91
C LEU A 72 1.16 7.91 2.83
N SER A 73 0.55 8.29 1.69
CA SER A 73 -0.90 8.21 1.50
C SER A 73 -1.41 6.77 1.55
N LEU A 74 -0.72 5.84 0.89
CA LEU A 74 -1.05 4.42 0.88
C LEU A 74 -0.90 3.79 2.27
N PHE A 75 0.19 4.11 2.97
CA PHE A 75 0.43 3.64 4.32
C PHE A 75 -0.70 4.08 5.26
N MET A 76 -1.05 5.37 5.25
CA MET A 76 -2.12 5.89 6.11
C MET A 76 -3.50 5.32 5.74
N PHE A 77 -3.78 5.11 4.45
CA PHE A 77 -5.02 4.48 3.98
C PHE A 77 -5.17 3.03 4.50
N ILE A 78 -4.11 2.21 4.38
CA ILE A 78 -4.13 0.82 4.84
C ILE A 78 -4.21 0.77 6.37
N LEU A 79 -3.44 1.60 7.07
CA LEU A 79 -3.42 1.67 8.54
C LEU A 79 -4.81 1.99 9.08
N LEU A 80 -5.47 3.02 8.56
CA LEU A 80 -6.79 3.42 9.03
C LEU A 80 -7.86 2.36 8.70
N ASN A 81 -7.76 1.68 7.55
CA ASN A 81 -8.69 0.59 7.20
C ASN A 81 -8.58 -0.56 8.20
N ASN A 82 -7.36 -0.93 8.56
CA ASN A 82 -7.13 -2.00 9.52
C ASN A 82 -7.57 -1.60 10.93
N LEU A 83 -7.39 -0.34 11.33
CA LEU A 83 -7.89 0.15 12.62
C LEU A 83 -9.42 0.13 12.69
N LEU A 84 -10.11 0.54 11.62
CA LEU A 84 -11.57 0.46 11.56
C LEU A 84 -12.07 -0.99 11.61
N GLY A 85 -11.33 -1.90 11.00
CA GLY A 85 -11.60 -3.33 11.02
C GLY A 85 -11.60 -3.99 12.41
N LEU A 86 -10.99 -3.35 13.42
CA LEU A 86 -10.98 -3.84 14.80
C LEU A 86 -12.27 -3.52 15.55
N LEU A 87 -13.08 -2.59 15.05
CA LEU A 87 -14.35 -2.23 15.68
C LEU A 87 -15.40 -3.31 15.40
N PRO A 88 -16.21 -3.69 16.40
CA PRO A 88 -17.25 -4.69 16.21
C PRO A 88 -18.25 -4.23 15.15
N TYR A 89 -18.72 -5.17 14.33
CA TYR A 89 -19.70 -4.96 13.25
C TYR A 89 -19.22 -4.13 12.06
N ILE A 90 -17.94 -3.76 11.97
CA ILE A 90 -17.38 -3.15 10.76
C ILE A 90 -16.84 -4.24 9.83
N PHE A 91 -17.26 -4.18 8.56
CA PHE A 91 -16.74 -5.06 7.52
C PHE A 91 -15.29 -4.71 7.19
N THR A 92 -14.40 -5.69 7.30
CA THR A 92 -12.95 -5.57 7.05
C THR A 92 -12.64 -5.74 5.56
N SER A 93 -12.65 -4.65 4.78
CA SER A 93 -12.34 -4.71 3.34
C SER A 93 -10.94 -5.26 3.04
N SER A 94 -9.97 -5.08 3.95
CA SER A 94 -8.61 -5.60 3.81
C SER A 94 -8.49 -7.12 3.90
N SER A 95 -9.51 -7.83 4.38
CA SER A 95 -9.54 -9.30 4.42
C SER A 95 -9.77 -9.93 3.04
N HIS A 96 -10.32 -9.17 2.09
CA HIS A 96 -10.56 -9.65 0.74
C HIS A 96 -9.34 -9.46 -0.16
N LEU A 97 -8.99 -10.53 -0.87
CA LEU A 97 -7.88 -10.54 -1.81
C LEU A 97 -8.07 -9.53 -2.96
N VAL A 98 -9.32 -9.27 -3.36
CA VAL A 98 -9.64 -8.25 -4.38
C VAL A 98 -9.15 -6.87 -3.95
N PHE A 99 -9.30 -6.51 -2.68
CA PHE A 99 -8.86 -5.22 -2.15
C PHE A 99 -7.34 -5.11 -2.19
N THR A 100 -6.62 -6.13 -1.71
CA THR A 100 -5.14 -6.12 -1.67
C THR A 100 -4.53 -6.15 -3.07
N ILE A 101 -5.05 -6.97 -3.98
CA ILE A 101 -4.55 -7.02 -5.37
C ILE A 101 -4.80 -5.71 -6.11
N SER A 102 -5.94 -5.05 -5.86
CA SER A 102 -6.29 -3.79 -6.53
C SER A 102 -5.35 -2.64 -6.16
N LEU A 103 -4.76 -2.67 -4.96
CA LEU A 103 -3.77 -1.70 -4.52
C LEU A 103 -2.35 -2.10 -4.94
N ALA A 104 -1.99 -3.38 -4.80
CA ALA A 104 -0.61 -3.84 -5.01
C ALA A 104 -0.22 -3.88 -6.48
N LEU A 105 -1.09 -4.40 -7.36
CA LEU A 105 -0.76 -4.68 -8.76
C LEU A 105 -0.50 -3.40 -9.58
N PRO A 106 -1.31 -2.32 -9.47
CA PRO A 106 -1.00 -1.07 -10.17
C PRO A 106 0.30 -0.42 -9.67
N LEU A 107 0.57 -0.52 -8.38
CA LEU A 107 1.78 0.04 -7.78
C LEU A 107 3.03 -0.67 -8.28
N TRP A 108 3.00 -2.00 -8.27
CA TRP A 108 4.09 -2.84 -8.78
C TRP A 108 4.34 -2.60 -10.27
N LEU A 109 3.28 -2.61 -11.08
CA LEU A 109 3.38 -2.31 -12.52
C LEU A 109 3.99 -0.93 -12.78
N ALA A 110 3.56 0.09 -12.03
CA ALA A 110 4.09 1.44 -12.19
C ALA A 110 5.60 1.50 -11.92
N PHE A 111 6.10 0.82 -10.89
CA PHE A 111 7.53 0.78 -10.58
C PHE A 111 8.33 -0.01 -11.61
N MET A 112 7.83 -1.17 -12.06
CA MET A 112 8.50 -1.95 -13.10
C MET A 112 8.59 -1.15 -14.40
N LEU A 113 7.48 -0.54 -14.85
CA LEU A 113 7.46 0.30 -16.04
C LEU A 113 8.38 1.51 -15.92
N TYR A 114 8.38 2.21 -14.78
CA TYR A 114 9.29 3.32 -14.53
C TYR A 114 10.76 2.88 -14.62
N GLY A 115 11.10 1.74 -14.02
CA GLY A 115 12.46 1.19 -14.02
C GLY A 115 12.93 0.79 -15.42
N PHE A 116 12.08 0.13 -16.21
CA PHE A 116 12.37 -0.17 -17.61
C PHE A 116 12.54 1.11 -18.43
N ILE A 117 11.57 2.02 -18.43
CA ILE A 117 11.60 3.21 -19.29
C ILE A 117 12.83 4.09 -19.00
N ASN A 118 13.16 4.32 -17.74
CA ASN A 118 14.23 5.24 -17.38
C ASN A 118 15.62 4.59 -17.36
N ASN A 119 15.72 3.32 -16.94
CA ASN A 119 16.99 2.67 -16.62
C ASN A 119 17.03 1.20 -17.10
N MET A 120 16.76 0.93 -18.39
CA MET A 120 16.78 -0.42 -18.98
C MET A 120 18.02 -1.24 -18.62
N ASN A 121 19.21 -0.68 -18.81
CA ASN A 121 20.46 -1.42 -18.59
C ASN A 121 20.66 -1.81 -17.13
N TYR A 122 20.37 -0.89 -16.19
CA TYR A 122 20.47 -1.20 -14.76
C TYR A 122 19.46 -2.25 -14.35
N MET A 123 18.22 -2.20 -14.87
CA MET A 123 17.21 -3.22 -14.60
C MET A 123 17.66 -4.62 -15.05
N PHE A 124 18.25 -4.75 -16.25
CA PHE A 124 18.78 -6.05 -16.69
C PHE A 124 20.00 -6.50 -15.89
N CYS A 125 20.89 -5.58 -15.49
CA CYS A 125 22.01 -5.92 -14.62
C CYS A 125 21.55 -6.50 -13.28
N HIS A 126 20.41 -6.04 -12.75
CA HIS A 126 19.87 -6.58 -11.50
C HIS A 126 19.35 -8.02 -11.60
N LEU A 127 19.13 -8.57 -12.80
CA LEU A 127 18.73 -9.97 -12.97
C LEU A 127 19.86 -10.98 -12.71
N VAL A 128 21.11 -10.51 -12.59
CA VAL A 128 22.27 -11.35 -12.32
C VAL A 128 22.98 -10.82 -11.08
N PRO A 129 23.10 -11.62 -10.00
CA PRO A 129 23.83 -11.18 -8.82
C PRO A 129 25.32 -11.00 -9.15
N LEU A 130 25.93 -10.00 -8.51
CA LEU A 130 27.35 -9.70 -8.69
C LEU A 130 28.20 -10.90 -8.24
N GLY A 131 29.10 -11.36 -9.12
CA GLY A 131 30.05 -12.43 -8.81
C GLY A 131 29.59 -13.86 -9.12
N THR A 132 28.48 -14.05 -9.85
CA THR A 132 28.07 -15.39 -10.29
C THR A 132 29.02 -15.98 -11.34
N PRO A 133 29.41 -17.26 -11.23
CA PRO A 133 30.21 -17.93 -12.27
C PRO A 133 29.40 -18.12 -13.56
N ASN A 134 30.07 -18.04 -14.71
CA ASN A 134 29.40 -18.01 -16.02
C ASN A 134 28.46 -19.20 -16.28
N ILE A 135 28.76 -20.38 -15.75
CA ILE A 135 27.95 -21.59 -15.94
C ILE A 135 26.54 -21.45 -15.31
N LEU A 136 26.41 -20.70 -14.21
CA LEU A 136 25.16 -20.57 -13.45
C LEU A 136 24.30 -19.37 -13.88
N MET A 137 24.86 -18.46 -14.69
CA MET A 137 24.18 -17.25 -15.13
C MET A 137 22.75 -17.49 -15.69
N PRO A 138 22.51 -18.44 -16.61
CA PRO A 138 21.16 -18.61 -17.16
C PRO A 138 20.13 -19.08 -16.12
N PHE A 139 20.53 -19.87 -15.13
CA PHE A 139 19.63 -20.30 -14.05
C PHE A 139 19.31 -19.17 -13.09
N MET A 140 20.29 -18.32 -12.76
CA MET A 140 20.08 -17.19 -11.85
C MET A 140 19.09 -16.17 -12.43
N VAL A 141 19.15 -15.90 -13.74
CA VAL A 141 18.18 -14.99 -14.40
C VAL A 141 16.74 -15.51 -14.25
N ILE A 142 16.51 -16.82 -14.40
CA ILE A 142 15.18 -17.41 -14.23
C ILE A 142 14.69 -17.24 -12.79
N ILE A 143 15.55 -17.53 -11.81
CA ILE A 143 15.21 -17.40 -10.39
C ILE A 143 14.88 -15.95 -10.05
N GLU A 144 15.70 -15.00 -10.50
CA GLU A 144 15.50 -13.58 -10.22
C GLU A 144 14.27 -13.01 -10.96
N SER A 145 13.91 -13.57 -12.12
CA SER A 145 12.67 -13.21 -12.81
C SER A 145 11.42 -13.67 -12.05
N ILE A 146 11.47 -14.81 -11.37
CA ILE A 146 10.37 -15.34 -10.56
C ILE A 146 10.29 -14.61 -9.22
N SER A 147 11.42 -14.24 -8.61
CA SER A 147 11.41 -13.47 -7.35
C SER A 147 10.88 -12.05 -7.52
N ASN A 148 11.01 -11.48 -8.71
CA ASN A 148 10.51 -10.14 -9.03
C ASN A 148 8.98 -10.10 -9.28
N LEU A 149 8.35 -11.23 -9.59
CA LEU A 149 6.90 -11.39 -9.78
C LEU A 149 6.19 -11.67 -8.46
#